data_AF-A0A149ZIN5-F1
#
_entry.id   AF-A0A149ZIN5-F1
#
_cell.length_a   1.000
_cell.length_b   1.000
_cell.length_c   1.000
_cell.angle_alpha   90.00
_cell.angle_beta   90.00
_cell.angle_gamma   90.00
#
_symmetry.space_group_name_H-M   'P 1'
#
loop_
_entity.id
_entity.type
_entity.pdbx_description
1 polymer ?
#
loop_
_entity_poly.entity_id
_entity_poly.type
_entity_poly.pdbx_seq_one_letter_code
_entity_poly.pdbx_strand_id
1 'polypeptide(L)'
;MKYVLLICDDESVSPTNEELAADPVHQAWWEDLQRRGGMLVGQRLRPVVDATTVRVRDGETLVSDGPFAETKDFVGGFVIVECANLDEAIEIAAGHPYARWGGVEIRPVWE
;
A
#
# COMPACT_ATOMS: atom_id res chain seq x y z
N MET A 1 6.84 -7.79 -15.52
CA MET A 1 7.57 -7.73 -14.24
C MET A 1 6.58 -7.36 -13.16
N LYS A 2 6.67 -7.97 -11.97
CA LYS A 2 5.75 -7.66 -10.87
C LYS A 2 6.41 -6.80 -9.81
N TYR A 3 5.64 -5.85 -9.31
CA TYR A 3 6.03 -4.93 -8.25
C TYR A 3 4.94 -4.85 -7.19
N VAL A 4 5.35 -4.67 -5.94
CA VAL A 4 4.47 -4.28 -4.84
C VAL A 4 4.66 -2.78 -4.61
N LEU A 5 3.56 -2.05 -4.61
CA LEU A 5 3.46 -0.67 -4.18
C LEU A 5 2.98 -0.68 -2.73
N LEU A 6 3.85 -0.31 -1.79
CA LEU A 6 3.46 -0.13 -0.39
C LEU A 6 3.03 1.32 -0.19
N ILE A 7 1.80 1.52 0.27
CA ILE A 7 1.25 2.85 0.51
C ILE A 7 1.66 3.26 1.91
N CYS A 8 2.63 4.17 1.99
CA CYS A 8 3.15 4.71 3.24
C CYS A 8 2.22 5.82 3.71
N ASP A 9 1.57 5.57 4.84
CA ASP A 9 0.48 6.38 5.38
C ASP A 9 0.89 6.99 6.74
N ASP A 10 0.31 8.15 7.04
CA ASP A 10 0.35 8.84 8.33
C ASP A 10 -1.11 9.01 8.79
N GLU A 11 -1.53 8.18 9.74
CA GLU A 11 -2.90 8.06 10.28
C GLU A 11 -3.45 9.40 10.80
N SER A 12 -2.57 10.34 11.15
CA SER A 12 -2.99 11.65 11.64
C SER A 12 -3.52 12.57 10.54
N VAL A 13 -3.20 12.29 9.28
CA VAL A 13 -3.58 13.07 8.11
C VAL A 13 -4.22 12.24 6.99
N SER A 14 -4.37 10.92 7.19
CA SER A 14 -5.03 10.06 6.21
C SER A 14 -6.49 10.46 5.99
N PRO A 15 -6.95 10.52 4.73
CA PRO A 15 -8.38 10.67 4.45
C PRO A 15 -9.18 9.46 4.93
N THR A 16 -10.43 9.70 5.29
CA THR A 16 -11.42 8.66 5.53
C THR A 16 -11.71 7.86 4.25
N ASN A 17 -12.35 6.69 4.38
CA ASN A 17 -12.76 5.90 3.22
C ASN A 17 -13.76 6.65 2.32
N GLU A 18 -14.63 7.48 2.90
CA GLU A 18 -15.58 8.28 2.15
C GLU A 18 -14.88 9.39 1.34
N GLU A 19 -13.91 10.09 1.96
CA GLU A 19 -13.11 11.10 1.27
C GLU A 19 -12.28 10.50 0.13
N LEU A 20 -11.66 9.33 0.32
CA LEU A 20 -10.95 8.62 -0.76
C LEU A 20 -11.89 8.14 -1.87
N ALA A 21 -13.08 7.66 -1.52
CA ALA A 21 -14.05 7.23 -2.51
C ALA A 21 -14.58 8.42 -3.34
N ALA A 22 -14.67 9.60 -2.73
CA ALA A 22 -15.07 10.83 -3.40
C ALA A 22 -13.91 11.53 -4.15
N ASP A 23 -12.65 11.17 -3.91
CA ASP A 23 -11.49 11.78 -4.55
C ASP A 23 -11.43 11.40 -6.05
N PRO A 24 -11.62 12.36 -6.99
CA PRO A 24 -11.57 12.08 -8.41
C PRO A 24 -10.18 11.62 -8.88
N VAL A 25 -9.11 11.99 -8.19
CA VAL A 25 -7.74 11.53 -8.52
C VAL A 25 -7.61 10.05 -8.18
N HIS A 26 -8.13 9.63 -7.03
CA HIS A 26 -8.15 8.23 -6.62
C HIS A 26 -8.95 7.36 -7.61
N GLN A 27 -10.13 7.84 -8.01
CA GLN A 27 -10.98 7.14 -8.99
C GLN A 27 -10.28 7.02 -10.35
N ALA A 28 -9.75 8.12 -10.89
CA ALA A 28 -9.06 8.11 -12.18
C ALA A 28 -7.83 7.20 -12.16
N TRP A 29 -7.10 7.16 -11.06
CA TRP A 29 -5.96 6.27 -10.88
C TRP A 29 -6.37 4.80 -10.89
N TRP A 30 -7.46 4.45 -10.18
CA TRP A 30 -7.99 3.09 -10.17
C TRP A 30 -8.48 2.64 -11.55
N GLU A 31 -9.20 3.51 -12.26
CA GLU A 31 -9.65 3.27 -13.63
C GLU A 31 -8.48 3.08 -14.61
N ASP A 32 -7.43 3.90 -14.48
CA ASP A 32 -6.22 3.76 -15.27
C ASP A 32 -5.55 2.39 -15.06
N LEU A 33 -5.40 1.98 -13.79
CA LEU A 33 -4.84 0.68 -13.44
C LEU A 33 -5.64 -0.50 -14.00
N GLN A 34 -6.97 -0.43 -13.91
CA GLN A 34 -7.85 -1.44 -14.48
C GLN A 34 -7.72 -1.51 -16.00
N ARG A 35 -7.69 -0.35 -16.66
CA ARG A 35 -7.55 -0.25 -18.12
C ARG A 35 -6.22 -0.81 -18.62
N ARG A 36 -5.13 -0.63 -17.87
CA ARG A 36 -3.82 -1.22 -18.19
C ARG A 36 -3.85 -2.76 -18.08
N GLY A 37 -4.83 -3.35 -17.40
CA GLY A 37 -4.88 -4.78 -17.09
C GLY A 37 -3.74 -5.22 -16.16
N GLY A 38 -3.01 -4.27 -15.58
CA GLY A 38 -1.78 -4.51 -14.83
C GLY A 38 -2.01 -4.67 -13.33
N MET A 39 -3.19 -4.33 -12.81
CA MET A 39 -3.45 -4.53 -11.39
C MET A 39 -3.88 -5.96 -11.08
N LEU A 40 -3.09 -6.65 -10.26
CA LEU A 40 -3.38 -8.02 -9.83
C LEU A 40 -4.25 -8.03 -8.58
N VAL A 41 -3.92 -7.19 -7.60
CA VAL A 41 -4.65 -7.04 -6.32
C VAL A 41 -4.25 -5.73 -5.63
N GLY A 42 -5.18 -5.09 -4.93
CA GLY A 42 -4.86 -3.95 -4.08
C GLY A 42 -5.90 -3.76 -2.98
N GLN A 43 -5.46 -3.37 -1.79
CA GLN A 43 -6.33 -3.12 -0.63
C GLN A 43 -5.77 -2.00 0.25
N ARG A 44 -6.67 -1.19 0.78
CA ARG A 44 -6.41 -0.36 1.95
C ARG A 44 -6.46 -1.25 3.20
N LEU A 45 -5.51 -1.06 4.10
CA LEU A 45 -5.45 -1.77 5.38
C LEU A 45 -6.24 -1.01 6.45
N ARG A 46 -6.66 -1.73 7.48
CA ARG A 46 -7.27 -1.13 8.66
C ARG A 46 -6.19 -0.41 9.50
N PRO A 47 -6.59 0.53 10.38
CA PRO A 47 -5.64 1.24 11.24
C PRO A 47 -4.72 0.32 12.03
N VAL A 48 -3.52 0.78 12.35
CA VAL A 48 -2.47 -0.03 13.01
C VAL A 48 -2.89 -0.58 14.38
N VAL A 49 -3.87 0.06 15.03
CA VAL A 49 -4.46 -0.43 16.29
C VAL A 49 -5.21 -1.75 16.13
N ASP A 50 -5.67 -2.08 14.93
CA ASP A 50 -6.33 -3.35 14.60
C ASP A 50 -5.32 -4.43 14.17
N ALA A 51 -4.02 -4.10 14.09
CA ALA A 51 -2.99 -5.04 13.67
C ALA A 51 -2.66 -6.05 14.78
N THR A 52 -2.20 -7.24 14.37
CA THR A 52 -1.62 -8.25 15.26
C THR A 52 -0.31 -8.74 14.65
N THR A 53 0.76 -8.68 15.44
CA THR A 53 2.08 -9.12 15.03
C THR A 53 2.41 -10.47 15.68
N VAL A 54 2.87 -11.42 14.87
CA VAL A 54 3.27 -12.76 15.31
C VAL A 54 4.76 -12.96 15.06
N ARG A 55 5.48 -13.52 16.04
CA ARG A 55 6.90 -13.90 15.94
C ARG A 55 7.07 -15.32 16.48
N VAL A 56 7.87 -16.15 15.82
CA VAL A 56 8.25 -17.47 16.34
C VAL A 56 9.71 -17.45 16.73
N ARG A 57 10.01 -17.82 17.97
CA ARG A 57 11.37 -17.90 18.51
C ARG A 57 11.53 -19.16 19.33
N ASP A 58 12.57 -19.94 19.03
CA ASP A 58 12.89 -21.18 19.76
C ASP A 58 11.70 -22.17 19.83
N GLY A 59 10.84 -22.17 18.81
CA GLY A 59 9.63 -23.01 18.74
C GLY A 59 8.40 -22.42 19.43
N GLU A 60 8.52 -21.29 20.12
CA GLU A 60 7.41 -20.60 20.78
C GLU A 60 6.80 -19.51 19.89
N THR A 61 5.46 -19.44 19.89
CA THR A 61 4.71 -18.39 19.18
C THR A 61 4.42 -17.23 20.12
N LEU A 62 4.98 -16.06 19.80
CA LEU A 62 4.77 -14.80 20.47
C LEU A 62 3.79 -13.96 19.65
N VAL A 63 2.73 -13.47 20.30
CA VAL A 63 1.70 -12.64 19.68
C VAL A 63 1.67 -11.30 20.41
N SER A 64 1.67 -10.20 19.67
CA SER A 64 1.54 -8.84 20.20
C SER A 64 0.52 -8.05 19.41
N ASP A 65 -0.23 -7.20 20.09
CA ASP A 65 -1.10 -6.22 19.44
C ASP A 65 -0.27 -5.15 18.74
N GLY A 66 -0.80 -4.60 17.66
CA GLY A 66 -0.17 -3.52 16.90
C GLY A 66 0.77 -3.98 15.77
N PRO A 67 1.34 -3.01 15.04
CA PRO A 67 2.12 -3.24 13.82
C PRO A 67 3.49 -3.85 14.11
N PHE A 68 4.17 -4.32 13.05
CA PHE A 68 5.52 -4.86 13.14
C PHE A 68 6.54 -3.89 13.74
N ALA A 69 6.41 -2.61 13.40
CA ALA A 69 7.25 -1.52 13.87
C ALA A 69 6.39 -0.33 14.29
N GLU A 70 6.73 0.26 15.43
CA GLU A 70 6.16 1.53 15.90
C GLU A 70 6.93 2.67 15.25
N THR A 71 6.46 3.10 14.09
CA THR A 71 7.07 4.17 13.31
C THR A 71 6.07 5.31 13.13
N LYS A 72 6.58 6.49 12.76
CA LYS A 72 5.71 7.62 12.40
C LYS A 72 4.82 7.27 11.19
N ASP A 73 5.43 6.66 10.18
CA ASP A 73 4.75 6.25 8.96
C ASP A 73 4.57 4.72 8.97
N PHE A 74 3.44 4.21 8.52
CA PHE A 74 3.16 2.76 8.45
C PHE A 74 2.64 2.38 7.06
N VAL A 75 2.50 1.07 6.82
CA VAL A 75 1.89 0.57 5.59
C VAL A 75 0.37 0.63 5.74
N GLY A 76 -0.26 1.64 5.14
CA GLY A 76 -1.72 1.82 5.15
C GLY A 76 -2.44 1.10 4.01
N GLY A 77 -1.69 0.53 3.06
CA GLY A 77 -2.24 -0.17 1.90
C GLY A 77 -1.16 -0.82 1.07
N PHE A 78 -1.58 -1.68 0.16
CA PHE A 78 -0.68 -2.23 -0.86
C PHE A 78 -1.41 -2.42 -2.18
N VAL A 79 -0.64 -2.36 -3.28
CA VAL A 79 -1.10 -2.75 -4.61
C VAL A 79 -0.02 -3.59 -5.29
N ILE A 80 -0.40 -4.73 -5.85
CA ILE A 80 0.47 -5.55 -6.69
C ILE A 80 0.14 -5.23 -8.15
N VAL A 81 1.16 -4.78 -8.87
CA VAL A 81 1.06 -4.42 -10.29
C VAL A 81 2.01 -5.27 -11.12
N GLU A 82 1.56 -5.61 -12.32
CA GLU A 82 2.34 -6.19 -13.39
C GLU A 82 2.50 -5.17 -14.51
N CYS A 83 3.75 -4.81 -14.79
CA CYS A 83 4.12 -3.79 -15.77
C CYS A 83 5.42 -4.18 -16.48
N ALA A 84 5.81 -3.44 -17.51
CA ALA A 84 6.96 -3.78 -18.33
C ALA A 84 8.29 -3.69 -17.55
N ASN A 85 8.44 -2.66 -16.72
CA ASN A 85 9.69 -2.33 -16.02
C ASN A 85 9.46 -1.38 -14.82
N LEU A 86 10.54 -0.96 -14.18
CA LEU A 86 10.53 -0.05 -13.03
C LEU A 86 10.01 1.35 -13.39
N ASP A 87 10.29 1.84 -14.59
CA ASP A 87 9.84 3.18 -15.00
C ASP A 87 8.31 3.23 -15.07
N GLU A 88 7.68 2.20 -15.64
CA GLU A 88 6.22 2.09 -15.64
C GLU A 88 5.65 1.93 -14.22
N ALA A 89 6.34 1.18 -13.34
CA ALA A 89 5.94 1.09 -11.94
C ALA A 89 6.03 2.44 -11.21
N ILE A 90 7.04 3.27 -11.54
CA ILE A 90 7.19 4.63 -11.02
C ILE A 90 6.06 5.52 -11.50
N GLU A 91 5.69 5.46 -12.78
CA GLU A 91 4.56 6.22 -13.32
C GLU A 91 3.25 5.86 -12.61
N ILE A 92 3.01 4.56 -12.41
CA ILE A 92 1.84 4.07 -11.67
C ILE A 92 1.88 4.60 -10.23
N ALA A 93 2.99 4.44 -9.52
CA ALA A 93 3.14 4.88 -8.14
C ALA A 93 2.95 6.40 -7.98
N ALA A 94 3.51 7.20 -8.90
CA ALA A 94 3.40 8.65 -8.89
C ALA A 94 1.97 9.15 -9.13
N GLY A 95 1.14 8.36 -9.81
CA GLY A 95 -0.28 8.66 -10.00
C GLY A 95 -1.15 8.42 -8.76
N HIS A 96 -0.67 7.64 -7.78
CA HIS A 96 -1.44 7.30 -6.59
C HIS A 96 -1.62 8.54 -5.70
N PRO A 97 -2.83 8.87 -5.21
CA PRO A 97 -3.07 10.08 -4.40
C PRO A 97 -2.14 10.20 -3.18
N TYR A 98 -1.93 9.09 -2.46
CA TYR A 98 -1.03 9.01 -1.30
C TYR A 98 0.44 9.34 -1.57
N ALA A 99 0.91 9.28 -2.82
CA ALA A 99 2.26 9.72 -3.16
C ALA A 99 2.49 11.22 -2.84
N ARG A 100 1.41 11.99 -2.62
CA ARG A 100 1.47 13.42 -2.25
C ARG A 100 1.38 13.67 -0.74
N TRP A 101 0.82 12.74 0.03
CA TRP A 101 0.57 12.92 1.47
C TRP A 101 1.59 12.19 2.35
N GLY A 102 2.04 11.02 1.89
CA GLY A 102 3.10 10.24 2.53
C GLY A 102 4.07 9.78 1.47
N GLY A 103 3.98 8.52 1.07
CA GLY A 103 4.78 7.98 -0.01
C GLY A 103 4.24 6.68 -0.59
N VAL A 104 4.85 6.25 -1.69
CA VAL A 104 4.63 4.92 -2.26
C VAL A 104 5.99 4.26 -2.46
N GLU A 105 6.28 3.22 -1.69
CA GLU A 105 7.49 2.43 -1.86
C GLU A 105 7.27 1.37 -2.94
N ILE A 106 8.14 1.32 -3.94
CA ILE A 106 8.09 0.36 -5.04
C ILE A 106 9.09 -0.74 -4.77
N ARG A 107 8.62 -1.99 -4.71
CA ARG A 107 9.49 -3.16 -4.51
C ARG A 107 9.30 -4.19 -5.62
N PRO A 108 10.36 -4.61 -6.33
CA PRO A 108 10.27 -5.76 -7.21
C PRO A 108 10.05 -7.05 -6.39
N VAL A 109 9.29 -7.99 -6.94
CA VAL A 109 9.19 -9.35 -6.39
C VAL A 109 10.22 -10.28 -7.04
N TRP A 110 10.45 -11.45 -6.44
CA TRP A 110 11.46 -12.41 -6.88
C TRP A 110 11.07 -13.32 -8.06
N GLU A 111 9.84 -13.20 -8.57
CA GLU A 111 9.29 -14.10 -9.61
C GLU A 111 10.13 -14.18 -10.90
#